data_AF-R5MT21-F1
#
_entry.id   AF-R5MT21-F1
#
_cell.length_a   1.000
_cell.length_b   1.000
_cell.length_c   1.000
_cell.angle_alpha   90.00
_cell.angle_beta   90.00
_cell.angle_gamma   90.00
#
_symmetry.space_group_name_H-M   'P 1'
#
loop_
_entity.id
_entity.type
_entity.pdbx_description
1 polymer ?
#
loop_
_entity_poly.entity_id
_entity_poly.type
_entity_poly.pdbx_seq_one_letter_code
_entity_poly.pdbx_strand_id
1 'polypeptide(L)'
;METTKFIHLLYVPTMECNMACKYCYLEDNTKDEFKKMKPLDTLEYAINKFKEQNVIPFNISLHGGEVTTLSHSDFYDLIKFINDYYEKNKELISAAGFKVSKPHIKTNLYGIDRHIDTIKEFNVSVSGSLDLPLSLHDEYRVTKGNGKTLDRILKNIELMRYIPNKKKVSATIFKEHYKHLDAIINDIKYLHNNTCLDMNDFNFMIGFDYNSNGILHHISEEEQLNLYNRMHQEFDNTDLDYGVNGPWFDEFGPGYCSNCDNCGEKFFLLEKNGDIYSCVRGQKNPNYFYGNIYSNSVAEILDNAQKMIFKNHNIMPFNKECSKCGYLYLCKTGCPFVKNTYKTNKSYTCLLQQKMYQDRNYTKDVNNEYVYEYVKKMRLENPNEYLSIGSKRLDYPTLEEIISQDQNLKYIYDKDSFILGIDGNYYNLESQIIKKNRDIVYITEESKVEIFMKKNLINEVCNYPENNSLYIMLLSGNLVKYGDEGRTKQRHIATWQIYKGVLDDLLSSKSDYYCYDISNFIKEYKKAYSIDSPNNIFFTTAALRDYHYTKQKENAYYHIQAINLPFQNIEFYYIDKEMF
;
A
#
# COMPACT_ATOMS: atom_id res chain seq x y z
N MET A 1 5.75 15.58 22.14
CA MET A 1 5.40 14.42 22.98
C MET A 1 5.66 13.19 22.12
N GLU A 2 6.65 12.38 22.47
CA GLU A 2 6.88 11.11 21.74
C GLU A 2 5.65 10.22 21.91
N THR A 3 5.06 9.81 20.80
CA THR A 3 3.90 8.90 20.78
C THR A 3 4.35 7.51 21.22
N THR A 4 3.73 6.96 22.27
CA THR A 4 3.96 5.58 22.71
C THR A 4 3.66 4.59 21.58
N LYS A 5 4.62 3.70 21.28
CA LYS A 5 4.48 2.67 20.25
C LYS A 5 4.06 1.34 20.88
N PHE A 6 3.05 0.69 20.32
CA PHE A 6 2.57 -0.60 20.79
C PHE A 6 2.97 -1.73 19.85
N ILE A 7 3.56 -2.81 20.39
CA ILE A 7 4.05 -3.95 19.61
C ILE A 7 3.46 -5.29 20.09
N HIS A 8 3.43 -6.26 19.19
CA HIS A 8 3.17 -7.67 19.50
C HIS A 8 4.51 -8.40 19.58
N LEU A 9 4.84 -8.88 20.77
CA LEU A 9 6.09 -9.56 21.08
C LEU A 9 5.85 -11.07 21.22
N LEU A 10 6.40 -11.84 20.29
CA LEU A 10 6.49 -13.29 20.40
C LEU A 10 7.85 -13.64 21.00
N TYR A 11 7.88 -14.24 22.18
CA TYR A 11 9.12 -14.62 22.84
C TYR A 11 9.39 -16.11 22.70
N VAL A 12 10.63 -16.46 22.33
CA VAL A 12 11.16 -17.83 22.20
C VAL A 12 12.13 -18.06 23.37
N PRO A 13 11.65 -18.53 24.53
CA PRO A 13 12.46 -18.77 25.72
C PRO A 13 13.37 -19.99 25.58
N THR A 14 13.07 -20.89 24.64
CA THR A 14 13.87 -22.08 24.38
C THR A 14 13.75 -22.48 22.91
N MET A 15 14.86 -22.95 22.35
CA MET A 15 14.88 -23.61 21.04
C MET A 15 14.69 -25.13 21.19
N GLU A 16 14.81 -25.69 22.39
CA GLU A 16 14.61 -27.12 22.61
C GLU A 16 13.17 -27.55 22.32
N CYS A 17 13.02 -28.62 21.54
CA CYS A 17 11.75 -29.31 21.34
C CYS A 17 11.88 -30.78 21.76
N ASN A 18 10.82 -31.36 22.31
CA ASN A 18 10.70 -32.80 22.60
C ASN A 18 10.18 -33.62 21.40
N MET A 19 9.73 -32.95 20.34
CA MET A 19 9.27 -33.55 19.08
C MET A 19 10.23 -33.24 17.93
N ALA A 20 10.12 -34.01 16.86
CA ALA A 20 10.82 -33.85 15.60
C ALA A 20 9.80 -33.94 14.45
N CYS A 21 8.88 -32.98 14.40
CA CYS A 21 7.85 -32.96 13.36
C CYS A 21 8.53 -32.85 11.98
N LYS A 22 8.10 -33.70 11.04
CA LYS A 22 8.72 -33.81 9.70
C LYS A 22 8.61 -32.54 8.85
N TYR A 23 7.69 -31.63 9.22
CA TYR A 23 7.48 -30.34 8.57
C TYR A 23 7.80 -29.14 9.47
N CYS A 24 8.59 -29.33 10.52
CA CYS A 24 8.94 -28.24 11.42
C CYS A 24 9.86 -27.23 10.74
N TYR A 25 9.45 -25.97 10.66
CA TYR A 25 10.27 -24.87 10.12
C TYR A 25 11.59 -24.61 10.88
N LEU A 26 11.71 -25.10 12.11
CA LEU A 26 12.95 -25.00 12.89
C LEU A 26 13.95 -26.10 12.56
N GLU A 27 13.51 -27.20 11.95
CA GLU A 27 14.36 -28.33 11.54
C GLU A 27 15.34 -28.75 12.67
N ASP A 28 16.65 -28.76 12.36
CA ASP A 28 17.72 -29.14 13.28
C ASP A 28 18.02 -28.10 14.37
N ASN A 29 17.44 -26.90 14.28
CA ASN A 29 17.60 -25.83 15.26
C ASN A 29 16.80 -26.08 16.56
N THR A 30 16.14 -27.23 16.71
CA THR A 30 15.31 -27.59 17.88
C THR A 30 16.11 -28.04 19.11
N LYS A 31 17.28 -27.41 19.33
CA LYS A 31 18.23 -27.69 20.42
C LYS A 31 18.50 -26.40 21.17
N ASP A 32 18.53 -26.47 22.51
CA ASP A 32 18.91 -25.31 23.32
C ASP A 32 20.43 -25.27 23.53
N GLU A 33 21.08 -24.34 22.84
CA GLU A 33 22.51 -24.08 22.93
C GLU A 33 22.87 -23.12 24.09
N PHE A 34 21.88 -22.43 24.67
CA PHE A 34 22.08 -21.38 25.67
C PHE A 34 21.60 -21.80 27.07
N LYS A 35 21.97 -23.00 27.52
CA LYS A 35 21.50 -23.60 28.79
C LYS A 35 21.85 -22.80 30.05
N LYS A 36 22.89 -21.96 30.00
CA LYS A 36 23.33 -21.14 31.14
C LYS A 36 22.54 -19.84 31.30
N MET A 37 21.83 -19.42 30.25
CA MET A 37 21.04 -18.19 30.25
C MET A 37 19.62 -18.52 30.70
N LYS A 38 19.13 -17.83 31.73
CA LYS A 38 17.73 -17.98 32.13
C LYS A 38 16.84 -17.27 31.11
N PRO A 39 15.74 -17.90 30.68
CA PRO A 39 14.81 -17.26 29.77
C PRO A 39 14.22 -15.93 30.29
N LEU A 40 13.93 -15.86 31.59
CA LEU A 40 13.36 -14.66 32.18
C LEU A 40 14.28 -13.44 32.04
N ASP A 41 15.59 -13.62 32.24
CA ASP A 41 16.58 -12.52 32.19
C ASP A 41 16.51 -11.77 30.85
N THR A 42 16.40 -12.50 29.73
CA THR A 42 16.30 -11.89 28.39
C THR A 42 14.98 -11.16 28.20
N LEU A 43 13.85 -11.76 28.60
CA LEU A 43 12.54 -11.14 28.44
C LEU A 43 12.41 -9.87 29.30
N GLU A 44 12.87 -9.94 30.55
CA GLU A 44 12.85 -8.80 31.47
C GLU A 44 13.73 -7.66 30.95
N TYR A 45 14.96 -7.97 30.51
CA TYR A 45 15.85 -7.00 29.90
C TYR A 45 15.22 -6.32 28.68
N ALA A 46 14.62 -7.11 27.78
CA ALA A 46 13.97 -6.60 26.58
C ALA A 46 12.79 -5.67 26.91
N ILE A 47 11.91 -6.07 27.83
CA ILE A 47 10.76 -5.25 28.23
C ILE A 47 11.21 -3.93 28.85
N ASN A 48 12.21 -3.96 29.73
CA ASN A 48 12.72 -2.74 30.36
C ASN A 48 13.30 -1.79 29.30
N LYS A 49 14.14 -2.33 28.40
CA LYS A 49 14.74 -1.56 27.31
C LYS A 49 13.70 -0.97 26.34
N PHE A 50 12.64 -1.72 26.01
CA PHE A 50 11.53 -1.21 25.21
C PHE A 50 10.78 -0.07 25.93
N LYS A 51 10.49 -0.24 27.22
CA LYS A 51 9.78 0.77 28.04
C LYS A 51 10.54 2.07 28.14
N GLU A 52 11.86 2.03 28.31
CA GLU A 52 12.73 3.21 28.33
C GLU A 52 12.64 4.05 27.04
N GLN A 53 12.16 3.45 25.95
CA GLN A 53 12.01 4.08 24.63
C GLN A 53 10.53 4.24 24.24
N ASN A 54 9.62 4.26 25.22
CA ASN A 54 8.18 4.39 25.01
C ASN A 54 7.57 3.31 24.09
N VAL A 55 8.16 2.12 24.06
CA VAL A 55 7.65 0.95 23.34
C VAL A 55 7.02 -0.03 24.32
N ILE A 56 5.75 -0.36 24.10
CA ILE A 56 4.95 -1.19 25.00
C ILE A 56 4.48 -2.44 24.26
N PRO A 57 4.95 -3.64 24.64
CA PRO A 57 4.32 -4.88 24.21
C PRO A 57 2.86 -4.96 24.68
N PHE A 58 1.88 -4.78 23.79
CA PHE A 58 0.47 -4.95 24.14
C PHE A 58 0.08 -6.43 24.23
N ASN A 59 0.85 -7.29 23.55
CA ASN A 59 0.75 -8.74 23.64
C ASN A 59 2.16 -9.34 23.74
N ILE A 60 2.32 -10.26 24.67
CA ILE A 60 3.46 -11.13 24.90
C ILE A 60 2.95 -12.57 24.85
N SER A 61 3.44 -13.32 23.87
CA SER A 61 3.09 -14.72 23.66
C SER A 61 4.36 -15.56 23.70
N LEU A 62 4.33 -16.71 24.38
CA LEU A 62 5.44 -17.66 24.40
C LEU A 62 5.33 -18.62 23.22
N HIS A 63 6.41 -18.75 22.48
CA HIS A 63 6.64 -19.69 21.39
C HIS A 63 7.98 -20.39 21.63
N GLY A 64 8.57 -21.02 20.62
CA GLY A 64 9.89 -21.64 20.68
C GLY A 64 9.78 -23.13 20.48
N GLY A 65 10.92 -23.85 20.40
CA GLY A 65 10.95 -25.26 20.01
C GLY A 65 9.77 -26.04 20.60
N GLU A 66 9.71 -26.10 21.93
CA GLU A 66 8.50 -26.38 22.69
C GLU A 66 8.60 -25.74 24.09
N VAL A 67 7.69 -24.81 24.42
CA VAL A 67 7.71 -24.07 25.69
C VAL A 67 7.61 -25.00 26.91
N THR A 68 6.86 -26.09 26.81
CA THR A 68 6.71 -27.05 27.91
C THR A 68 7.98 -27.88 28.18
N THR A 69 9.04 -27.73 27.39
CA THR A 69 10.36 -28.33 27.68
C THR A 69 11.07 -27.64 28.83
N LEU A 70 10.76 -26.35 29.08
CA LEU A 70 11.31 -25.57 30.19
C LEU A 70 11.17 -26.29 31.53
N SER A 71 12.09 -26.00 32.45
CA SER A 71 11.97 -26.44 33.84
C SER A 71 10.71 -25.85 34.48
N HIS A 72 10.19 -26.52 35.50
CA HIS A 72 8.98 -26.05 36.21
C HIS A 72 9.17 -24.63 36.76
N SER A 73 10.35 -24.34 37.33
CA SER A 73 10.67 -23.01 37.85
C SER A 73 10.77 -21.96 36.73
N ASP A 74 11.47 -22.24 35.63
CA ASP A 74 11.62 -21.25 34.55
C ASP A 74 10.26 -20.94 33.88
N PHE A 75 9.42 -21.96 33.70
CA PHE A 75 8.07 -21.78 33.16
C PHE A 75 7.21 -20.95 34.12
N TYR A 76 7.22 -21.27 35.43
CA TYR A 76 6.51 -20.52 36.46
C TYR A 76 6.92 -19.04 36.47
N ASP A 77 8.23 -18.78 36.55
CA ASP A 77 8.79 -17.43 36.65
C ASP A 77 8.43 -16.57 35.42
N LEU A 78 8.51 -17.14 34.20
CA LEU A 78 8.09 -16.45 32.97
C LEU A 78 6.59 -16.11 32.97
N ILE A 79 5.73 -17.07 33.29
CA ILE A 79 4.27 -16.87 33.28
C ILE A 79 3.88 -15.83 34.31
N LYS A 80 4.43 -15.92 35.53
CA LYS A 80 4.21 -14.95 36.59
C LYS A 80 4.63 -13.54 36.15
N PHE A 81 5.84 -13.41 35.59
CA PHE A 81 6.33 -12.12 35.11
C PHE A 81 5.43 -11.50 34.03
N ILE A 82 4.95 -12.30 33.07
CA ILE A 82 4.03 -11.83 32.02
C ILE A 82 2.67 -11.43 32.62
N ASN A 83 2.16 -12.19 33.59
CA ASN A 83 0.93 -11.83 34.28
C ASN A 83 1.07 -10.49 35.01
N ASP A 84 2.12 -10.33 35.81
CA ASP A 84 2.41 -9.10 36.56
C ASP A 84 2.61 -7.91 35.62
N TYR A 85 3.26 -8.13 34.47
CA TYR A 85 3.38 -7.14 33.41
C TYR A 85 2.01 -6.67 32.91
N TYR A 86 1.09 -7.58 32.59
CA TYR A 86 -0.23 -7.19 32.08
C TYR A 86 -1.05 -6.43 33.12
N GLU A 87 -1.02 -6.84 34.38
CA GLU A 87 -1.72 -6.12 35.45
C GLU A 87 -1.14 -4.71 35.65
N LYS A 88 0.20 -4.56 35.63
CA LYS A 88 0.87 -3.25 35.75
C LYS A 88 0.58 -2.31 34.57
N ASN A 89 0.43 -2.84 33.36
CA ASN A 89 0.25 -2.03 32.14
C ASN A 89 -1.22 -2.02 31.65
N LYS A 90 -2.17 -2.52 32.44
CA LYS A 90 -3.56 -2.74 32.05
C LYS A 90 -4.25 -1.48 31.51
N GLU A 91 -4.14 -0.38 32.25
CA GLU A 91 -4.74 0.90 31.90
C GLU A 91 -4.13 1.48 30.62
N LEU A 92 -2.81 1.44 30.51
CA LEU A 92 -2.08 1.94 29.34
C LEU A 92 -2.45 1.16 28.06
N ILE A 93 -2.50 -0.16 28.14
CA ILE A 93 -2.85 -1.04 27.01
C ILE A 93 -4.32 -0.82 26.60
N SER A 94 -5.21 -0.71 27.58
CA SER A 94 -6.65 -0.52 27.34
C SER A 94 -6.96 0.86 26.78
N ALA A 95 -6.31 1.92 27.27
CA ALA A 95 -6.43 3.28 26.77
C ALA A 95 -5.99 3.42 25.30
N ALA A 96 -5.06 2.57 24.85
CA ALA A 96 -4.62 2.48 23.47
C ALA A 96 -5.54 1.60 22.57
N GLY A 97 -6.67 1.12 23.11
CA GLY A 97 -7.65 0.32 22.37
C GLY A 97 -7.29 -1.16 22.21
N PHE A 98 -6.26 -1.66 22.92
CA PHE A 98 -5.90 -3.07 22.88
C PHE A 98 -6.58 -3.86 24.01
N LYS A 99 -6.97 -5.10 23.72
CA LYS A 99 -7.45 -6.03 24.75
C LYS A 99 -6.29 -6.50 25.61
N VAL A 100 -6.38 -6.26 26.92
CA VAL A 100 -5.42 -6.79 27.89
C VAL A 100 -5.51 -8.31 27.90
N SER A 101 -4.40 -8.95 27.55
CA SER A 101 -4.31 -10.40 27.42
C SER A 101 -3.97 -11.05 28.75
N LYS A 102 -4.18 -12.36 28.85
CA LYS A 102 -3.56 -13.22 29.87
C LYS A 102 -2.27 -13.81 29.28
N PRO A 103 -1.36 -14.37 30.11
CA PRO A 103 -0.21 -15.10 29.57
C PRO A 103 -0.68 -16.14 28.55
N HIS A 104 0.03 -16.25 27.44
CA HIS A 104 -0.33 -17.12 26.33
C HIS A 104 0.85 -17.97 25.89
N ILE A 105 0.59 -19.26 25.64
CA ILE A 105 1.60 -20.21 25.15
C ILE A 105 1.15 -20.88 23.86
N LYS A 106 2.10 -21.08 22.95
CA LYS A 106 1.98 -22.03 21.84
C LYS A 106 2.72 -23.32 22.18
N THR A 107 2.07 -24.46 21.98
CA THR A 107 2.57 -25.76 22.42
C THR A 107 2.16 -26.88 21.47
N ASN A 108 2.99 -27.92 21.38
CA ASN A 108 2.65 -29.19 20.76
C ASN A 108 1.76 -30.10 21.63
N LEU A 109 1.36 -29.63 22.83
CA LEU A 109 0.51 -30.32 23.81
C LEU A 109 1.13 -31.56 24.50
N TYR A 110 2.28 -32.06 24.04
CA TYR A 110 2.86 -33.31 24.53
C TYR A 110 3.36 -33.24 25.98
N GLY A 111 3.81 -32.06 26.44
CA GLY A 111 4.42 -31.85 27.75
C GLY A 111 3.60 -31.01 28.74
N ILE A 112 2.31 -30.80 28.46
CA ILE A 112 1.44 -29.91 29.27
C ILE A 112 1.31 -30.37 30.73
N ASP A 113 1.33 -31.68 30.95
CA ASP A 113 1.26 -32.31 32.27
C ASP A 113 2.32 -31.77 33.26
N ARG A 114 3.49 -31.35 32.77
CA ARG A 114 4.60 -30.83 33.58
C ARG A 114 4.32 -29.47 34.22
N HIS A 115 3.39 -28.70 33.65
CA HIS A 115 3.16 -27.29 33.98
C HIS A 115 1.67 -26.97 34.20
N ILE A 116 0.83 -28.00 34.33
CA ILE A 116 -0.63 -27.83 34.39
C ILE A 116 -1.07 -26.98 35.59
N ASP A 117 -0.35 -27.05 36.71
CA ASP A 117 -0.66 -26.28 37.91
C ASP A 117 -0.43 -24.79 37.68
N THR A 118 0.72 -24.39 37.13
CA THR A 118 1.00 -23.01 36.72
C THR A 118 0.00 -22.49 35.69
N ILE A 119 -0.36 -23.33 34.70
CA ILE A 119 -1.34 -22.99 33.67
C ILE A 119 -2.70 -22.66 34.30
N LYS A 120 -3.13 -23.43 35.31
CA LYS A 120 -4.38 -23.19 36.05
C LYS A 120 -4.27 -21.96 36.95
N GLU A 121 -3.20 -21.83 37.72
CA GLU A 121 -2.96 -20.73 38.66
C GLU A 121 -3.06 -19.36 37.98
N PHE A 122 -2.39 -19.18 36.84
CA PHE A 122 -2.38 -17.91 36.11
C PHE A 122 -3.42 -17.81 35.00
N ASN A 123 -4.29 -18.83 34.88
CA ASN A 123 -5.28 -18.93 33.82
C ASN A 123 -4.64 -18.70 32.43
N VAL A 124 -3.57 -19.45 32.13
CA VAL A 124 -2.80 -19.30 30.90
C VAL A 124 -3.64 -19.71 29.69
N SER A 125 -3.66 -18.86 28.67
CA SER A 125 -4.30 -19.17 27.37
C SER A 125 -3.42 -20.12 26.57
N VAL A 126 -3.99 -21.19 26.01
CA VAL A 126 -3.23 -22.23 25.31
C VAL A 126 -3.63 -22.29 23.83
N SER A 127 -2.63 -22.26 22.94
CA SER A 127 -2.78 -22.59 21.51
C SER A 127 -1.99 -23.88 21.21
N GLY A 128 -2.70 -24.98 21.02
CA GLY A 128 -2.14 -26.30 20.76
C GLY A 128 -1.99 -26.61 19.26
N SER A 129 -0.94 -27.35 18.88
CA SER A 129 -0.80 -27.92 17.53
C SER A 129 -1.31 -29.36 17.49
N LEU A 130 -2.35 -29.61 16.71
CA LEU A 130 -2.95 -30.92 16.50
C LEU A 130 -3.35 -31.05 15.03
N ASP A 131 -2.63 -31.88 14.27
CA ASP A 131 -2.94 -32.09 12.85
C ASP A 131 -4.20 -32.91 12.64
N LEU A 132 -4.88 -32.59 11.53
CA LEU A 132 -6.03 -33.30 11.02
C LEU A 132 -5.76 -33.75 9.57
N PRO A 133 -6.21 -34.94 9.16
CA PRO A 133 -6.90 -35.92 10.00
C PRO A 133 -5.95 -36.56 11.02
N LEU A 134 -6.51 -36.99 12.16
CA LEU A 134 -5.77 -37.62 13.26
C LEU A 134 -5.01 -38.87 12.80
N SER A 135 -5.51 -39.55 11.77
CA SER A 135 -4.85 -40.70 11.15
C SER A 135 -3.47 -40.40 10.57
N LEU A 136 -3.19 -39.14 10.18
CA LEU A 136 -1.89 -38.70 9.67
C LEU A 136 -1.03 -38.01 10.74
N HIS A 137 -1.59 -37.73 11.92
CA HIS A 137 -0.88 -36.99 12.98
C HIS A 137 0.44 -37.67 13.35
N ASP A 138 0.39 -38.97 13.69
CA ASP A 138 1.57 -39.74 14.09
C ASP A 138 2.54 -40.02 12.94
N GLU A 139 2.15 -39.79 11.68
CA GLU A 139 3.06 -39.91 10.55
C GLU A 139 4.04 -38.74 10.50
N TYR A 140 3.56 -37.54 10.82
CA TYR A 140 4.32 -36.30 10.63
C TYR A 140 4.75 -35.62 11.94
N ARG A 141 4.02 -35.83 13.03
CA ARG A 141 4.31 -35.27 14.35
C ARG A 141 4.82 -36.39 15.26
N VAL A 142 6.13 -36.61 15.26
CA VAL A 142 6.77 -37.67 16.03
C VAL A 142 7.68 -37.11 17.12
N THR A 143 7.99 -37.92 18.12
CA THR A 143 9.07 -37.61 19.08
C THR A 143 10.44 -37.63 18.39
N LYS A 144 11.48 -37.08 19.03
CA LYS A 144 12.88 -37.21 18.54
C LYS A 144 13.35 -38.67 18.38
N GLY A 145 12.71 -39.61 19.08
CA GLY A 145 12.92 -41.05 18.93
C GLY A 145 11.98 -41.73 17.93
N ASN A 146 11.31 -40.98 17.07
CA ASN A 146 10.34 -41.46 16.06
C ASN A 146 9.11 -42.19 16.66
N GLY A 147 8.82 -42.00 17.95
CA GLY A 147 7.63 -42.51 18.60
C GLY A 147 6.38 -41.66 18.31
N LYS A 148 5.21 -42.31 18.34
CA LYS A 148 3.87 -41.72 18.21
C LYS A 148 3.57 -40.72 19.33
N THR A 149 2.76 -39.69 19.05
CA THR A 149 2.43 -38.62 20.00
C THR A 149 0.96 -38.42 20.26
N LEU A 150 0.08 -38.84 19.36
CA LEU A 150 -1.35 -38.52 19.41
C LEU A 150 -2.01 -38.96 20.74
N ASP A 151 -1.81 -40.21 21.17
CA ASP A 151 -2.42 -40.74 22.39
C ASP A 151 -2.08 -39.93 23.64
N ARG A 152 -0.82 -39.47 23.75
CA ARG A 152 -0.39 -38.64 24.87
C ARG A 152 -0.98 -37.24 24.78
N ILE A 153 -1.03 -36.66 23.58
CA ILE A 153 -1.63 -35.35 23.34
C ILE A 153 -3.11 -35.35 23.72
N LEU A 154 -3.88 -36.37 23.33
CA LEU A 154 -5.29 -36.50 23.71
C LEU A 154 -5.48 -36.62 25.23
N LYS A 155 -4.62 -37.39 25.92
CA LYS A 155 -4.62 -37.44 27.40
C LYS A 155 -4.31 -36.08 28.04
N ASN A 156 -3.38 -35.32 27.46
CA ASN A 156 -3.02 -34.00 27.95
C ASN A 156 -4.10 -32.94 27.67
N ILE A 157 -4.84 -33.07 26.57
CA ILE A 157 -6.03 -32.26 26.29
C ILE A 157 -7.03 -32.41 27.45
N GLU A 158 -7.26 -33.62 27.94
CA GLU A 158 -8.17 -33.85 29.07
C GLU A 158 -7.75 -33.15 30.37
N LEU A 159 -6.45 -32.98 30.62
CA LEU A 159 -5.95 -32.22 31.78
C LEU A 159 -6.38 -30.75 31.74
N MET A 160 -6.65 -30.22 30.55
CA MET A 160 -7.07 -28.84 30.34
C MET A 160 -8.56 -28.62 30.61
N ARG A 161 -9.37 -29.66 30.88
CA ARG A 161 -10.83 -29.58 31.04
C ARG A 161 -11.30 -28.46 31.97
N TYR A 162 -10.60 -28.23 33.08
CA TYR A 162 -10.97 -27.24 34.09
C TYR A 162 -10.25 -25.88 33.97
N ILE A 163 -9.49 -25.65 32.89
CA ILE A 163 -8.95 -24.32 32.61
C ILE A 163 -10.09 -23.42 32.11
N PRO A 164 -10.34 -22.25 32.73
CA PRO A 164 -11.46 -21.39 32.38
C PRO A 164 -11.24 -20.55 31.10
N ASN A 165 -9.99 -20.34 30.69
CA ASN A 165 -9.66 -19.65 29.43
C ASN A 165 -9.80 -20.54 28.19
N LYS A 166 -9.70 -19.87 27.03
CA LYS A 166 -9.73 -20.46 25.68
C LYS A 166 -8.63 -21.51 25.50
N LYS A 167 -9.04 -22.68 25.00
CA LYS A 167 -8.19 -23.83 24.63
C LYS A 167 -8.25 -23.97 23.12
N LYS A 168 -7.44 -23.17 22.44
CA LYS A 168 -7.44 -23.13 20.99
C LYS A 168 -6.54 -24.22 20.43
N VAL A 169 -6.96 -24.87 19.35
CA VAL A 169 -6.10 -25.79 18.59
C VAL A 169 -6.00 -25.36 17.14
N SER A 170 -4.91 -25.73 16.48
CA SER A 170 -4.70 -25.49 15.05
C SER A 170 -4.15 -26.72 14.35
N ALA A 171 -4.63 -26.97 13.13
CA ALA A 171 -4.13 -28.04 12.27
C ALA A 171 -3.38 -27.46 11.08
N THR A 172 -2.20 -28.02 10.78
CA THR A 172 -1.46 -27.66 9.56
C THR A 172 -1.91 -28.56 8.42
N ILE A 173 -2.48 -27.96 7.38
CA ILE A 173 -3.02 -28.67 6.23
C ILE A 173 -2.04 -28.58 5.07
N PHE A 174 -1.59 -29.74 4.63
CA PHE A 174 -0.87 -29.95 3.37
C PHE A 174 -1.77 -30.71 2.39
N LYS A 175 -1.32 -30.86 1.15
CA LYS A 175 -2.02 -31.58 0.07
C LYS A 175 -2.31 -33.03 0.46
N GLU A 176 -1.41 -33.66 1.20
CA GLU A 176 -1.56 -35.00 1.76
C GLU A 176 -2.76 -35.07 2.71
N HIS A 177 -2.88 -34.10 3.62
CA HIS A 177 -4.03 -33.98 4.53
C HIS A 177 -5.32 -33.65 3.77
N TYR A 178 -5.25 -32.72 2.82
CA TYR A 178 -6.37 -32.30 1.99
C TYR A 178 -6.98 -33.44 1.17
N LYS A 179 -6.23 -34.50 0.82
CA LYS A 179 -6.80 -35.69 0.17
C LYS A 179 -7.79 -36.46 1.06
N HIS A 180 -7.90 -36.12 2.34
CA HIS A 180 -8.71 -36.80 3.35
C HIS A 180 -9.73 -35.85 4.03
N LEU A 181 -10.36 -34.95 3.28
CA LEU A 181 -11.34 -33.98 3.81
C LEU A 181 -12.44 -34.59 4.69
N ASP A 182 -13.01 -35.73 4.30
CA ASP A 182 -14.06 -36.36 5.10
C ASP A 182 -13.55 -36.88 6.46
N ALA A 183 -12.29 -37.32 6.52
CA ALA A 183 -11.66 -37.69 7.78
C ALA A 183 -11.42 -36.45 8.66
N ILE A 184 -10.96 -35.34 8.08
CA ILE A 184 -10.81 -34.05 8.79
C ILE A 184 -12.14 -33.63 9.41
N ILE A 185 -13.23 -33.70 8.65
CA ILE A 185 -14.59 -33.36 9.12
C ILE A 185 -15.00 -34.23 10.31
N ASN A 186 -14.82 -35.55 10.19
CA ASN A 186 -15.16 -36.49 11.25
C ASN A 186 -14.33 -36.24 12.51
N ASP A 187 -13.05 -35.93 12.36
CA ASP A 187 -12.17 -35.64 13.49
C ASP A 187 -12.51 -34.31 14.18
N ILE A 188 -12.91 -33.27 13.43
CA ILE A 188 -13.44 -32.02 14.03
C ILE A 188 -14.66 -32.32 14.89
N LYS A 189 -15.64 -33.08 14.37
CA LYS A 189 -16.83 -33.49 15.12
C LYS A 189 -16.46 -34.34 16.33
N TYR A 190 -15.53 -35.27 16.18
CA TYR A 190 -15.05 -36.11 17.27
C TYR A 190 -14.43 -35.26 18.39
N LEU A 191 -13.51 -34.36 18.06
CA LEU A 191 -12.83 -33.52 19.04
C LEU A 191 -13.82 -32.61 19.77
N HIS A 192 -14.77 -32.00 19.06
CA HIS A 192 -15.80 -31.16 19.67
C HIS A 192 -16.68 -31.91 20.67
N ASN A 193 -17.10 -33.13 20.31
CA ASN A 193 -18.08 -33.88 21.09
C ASN A 193 -17.47 -34.73 22.20
N ASN A 194 -16.20 -35.14 22.07
CA ASN A 194 -15.59 -36.15 22.94
C ASN A 194 -14.43 -35.63 23.79
N THR A 195 -14.00 -34.38 23.60
CA THR A 195 -12.92 -33.78 24.39
C THR A 195 -13.38 -32.49 25.06
N CYS A 196 -12.50 -31.85 25.83
CA CYS A 196 -12.80 -30.52 26.39
C CYS A 196 -12.52 -29.35 25.43
N LEU A 197 -12.26 -29.62 24.15
CA LEU A 197 -12.01 -28.60 23.13
C LEU A 197 -13.34 -28.08 22.56
N ASP A 198 -13.48 -26.77 22.51
CA ASP A 198 -14.51 -26.14 21.70
C ASP A 198 -13.94 -25.89 20.30
N MET A 199 -14.35 -26.71 19.34
CA MET A 199 -13.88 -26.60 17.96
C MET A 199 -14.42 -25.36 17.25
N ASN A 200 -15.30 -24.55 17.86
CA ASN A 200 -15.52 -23.19 17.39
C ASN A 200 -14.28 -22.29 17.52
N ASP A 201 -13.36 -22.58 18.45
CA ASP A 201 -12.07 -21.90 18.58
C ASP A 201 -10.92 -22.76 18.05
N PHE A 202 -10.97 -23.03 16.74
CA PHE A 202 -9.99 -23.79 15.98
C PHE A 202 -9.47 -22.97 14.80
N ASN A 203 -8.26 -23.26 14.30
CA ASN A 203 -7.70 -22.65 13.09
C ASN A 203 -7.14 -23.69 12.11
N PHE A 204 -7.43 -23.51 10.82
CA PHE A 204 -6.62 -24.11 9.77
C PHE A 204 -5.39 -23.24 9.50
N MET A 205 -4.24 -23.89 9.37
CA MET A 205 -2.98 -23.30 8.92
C MET A 205 -2.58 -23.97 7.62
N ILE A 206 -2.17 -23.22 6.59
CA ILE A 206 -1.68 -23.81 5.34
C ILE A 206 -0.19 -24.15 5.51
N GLY A 207 0.15 -25.41 5.27
CA GLY A 207 1.51 -25.91 5.25
C GLY A 207 2.28 -25.45 4.01
N PHE A 208 3.61 -25.35 4.14
CA PHE A 208 4.49 -24.94 3.05
C PHE A 208 5.65 -25.92 2.85
N ASP A 209 5.95 -26.23 1.58
CA ASP A 209 6.88 -27.29 1.16
C ASP A 209 8.28 -27.09 1.75
N TYR A 210 8.73 -25.83 1.80
CA TYR A 210 10.04 -25.43 2.30
C TYR A 210 10.25 -25.76 3.79
N ASN A 211 9.17 -26.00 4.54
CA ASN A 211 9.28 -26.45 5.94
C ASN A 211 9.37 -27.97 6.08
N SER A 212 9.13 -28.72 5.01
CA SER A 212 8.99 -30.19 5.04
C SER A 212 10.08 -30.95 4.30
N ASN A 213 11.14 -30.27 3.86
CA ASN A 213 12.18 -30.86 3.02
C ASN A 213 11.61 -31.61 1.79
N GLY A 214 10.48 -31.12 1.26
CA GLY A 214 9.78 -31.70 0.11
C GLY A 214 8.97 -32.97 0.40
N ILE A 215 8.79 -33.35 1.67
CA ILE A 215 7.96 -34.51 2.04
C ILE A 215 6.46 -34.19 1.88
N LEU A 216 6.07 -32.96 2.21
CA LEU A 216 4.69 -32.50 2.13
C LEU A 216 4.56 -31.34 1.15
N HIS A 217 3.38 -31.23 0.54
CA HIS A 217 3.11 -30.26 -0.50
C HIS A 217 2.04 -29.27 -0.06
N HIS A 218 2.22 -28.00 -0.35
CA HIS A 218 1.26 -26.94 -0.11
C HIS A 218 0.07 -27.14 -1.05
N ILE A 219 -1.11 -26.77 -0.55
CA ILE A 219 -2.33 -26.79 -1.35
C ILE A 219 -2.40 -25.58 -2.27
N SER A 220 -2.87 -25.80 -3.50
CA SER A 220 -3.08 -24.74 -4.49
C SER A 220 -4.17 -23.76 -4.06
N GLU A 221 -4.26 -22.58 -4.70
CA GLU A 221 -5.35 -21.63 -4.41
C GLU A 221 -6.75 -22.24 -4.63
N GLU A 222 -6.89 -23.12 -5.62
CA GLU A 222 -8.15 -23.84 -5.90
C GLU A 222 -8.47 -24.87 -4.81
N GLU A 223 -7.46 -25.62 -4.34
CA GLU A 223 -7.61 -26.59 -3.25
C GLU A 223 -7.93 -25.89 -1.92
N GLN A 224 -7.36 -24.71 -1.66
CA GLN A 224 -7.71 -23.87 -0.52
C GLN A 224 -9.17 -23.42 -0.56
N LEU A 225 -9.63 -22.96 -1.72
CA LEU A 225 -11.02 -22.57 -1.91
C LEU A 225 -11.98 -23.76 -1.79
N ASN A 226 -11.57 -24.94 -2.28
CA ASN A 226 -12.34 -26.17 -2.12
C ASN A 226 -12.46 -26.57 -0.64
N LEU A 227 -11.36 -26.54 0.12
CA LEU A 227 -11.36 -26.78 1.56
C LEU A 227 -12.36 -25.85 2.26
N TYR A 228 -12.29 -24.55 2.00
CA TYR A 228 -13.22 -23.57 2.56
C TYR A 228 -14.68 -23.90 2.24
N ASN A 229 -15.01 -24.09 0.95
CA ASN A 229 -16.37 -24.41 0.53
C ASN A 229 -16.88 -25.73 1.13
N ARG A 230 -16.02 -26.75 1.23
CA ARG A 230 -16.39 -28.05 1.81
C ARG A 230 -16.68 -27.94 3.30
N MET A 231 -15.92 -27.12 4.04
CA MET A 231 -16.19 -26.86 5.46
C MET A 231 -17.52 -26.12 5.65
N HIS A 232 -17.76 -25.07 4.86
CA HIS A 232 -19.03 -24.33 4.91
C HIS A 232 -20.24 -25.22 4.58
N GLN A 233 -20.13 -26.05 3.53
CA GLN A 233 -21.18 -27.01 3.19
C GLN A 233 -21.52 -27.96 4.35
N GLU A 234 -20.55 -28.31 5.19
CA GLU A 234 -20.73 -29.27 6.28
C GLU A 234 -21.20 -28.62 7.59
N PHE A 235 -20.69 -27.43 7.91
CA PHE A 235 -20.77 -26.86 9.25
C PHE A 235 -21.63 -25.60 9.35
N ASP A 236 -22.01 -24.98 8.23
CA ASP A 236 -22.97 -23.87 8.27
C ASP A 236 -24.30 -24.34 8.86
N ASN A 237 -24.89 -23.54 9.75
CA ASN A 237 -26.11 -23.84 10.50
C ASN A 237 -26.00 -25.05 11.46
N THR A 238 -24.78 -25.41 11.88
CA THR A 238 -24.54 -26.41 12.95
C THR A 238 -24.05 -25.73 14.22
N ASP A 239 -23.81 -26.50 15.30
CA ASP A 239 -23.21 -25.97 16.54
C ASP A 239 -21.77 -25.44 16.33
N LEU A 240 -21.16 -25.71 15.16
CA LEU A 240 -19.84 -25.24 14.75
C LEU A 240 -19.90 -24.08 13.73
N ASP A 241 -21.09 -23.53 13.48
CA ASP A 241 -21.32 -22.43 12.53
C ASP A 241 -20.45 -21.19 12.84
N TYR A 242 -20.32 -20.84 14.12
CA TYR A 242 -19.47 -19.73 14.55
C TYR A 242 -18.00 -19.94 14.18
N GLY A 243 -17.51 -21.17 14.36
CA GLY A 243 -16.14 -21.58 14.04
C GLY A 243 -15.83 -21.43 12.55
N VAL A 244 -16.64 -22.07 11.70
CA VAL A 244 -16.44 -22.08 10.25
C VAL A 244 -16.57 -20.69 9.63
N ASN A 245 -17.52 -19.88 10.10
CA ASN A 245 -17.72 -18.51 9.61
C ASN A 245 -16.69 -17.49 10.15
N GLY A 246 -15.91 -17.86 11.17
CA GLY A 246 -14.95 -16.97 11.81
C GLY A 246 -13.60 -17.63 12.06
N PRO A 247 -13.32 -18.10 13.30
CA PRO A 247 -11.99 -18.51 13.75
C PRO A 247 -11.22 -19.43 12.80
N TRP A 248 -11.87 -20.41 12.17
CA TRP A 248 -11.21 -21.44 11.36
C TRP A 248 -10.33 -20.87 10.25
N PHE A 249 -10.73 -19.71 9.72
CA PHE A 249 -10.09 -19.04 8.59
C PHE A 249 -9.55 -17.65 8.95
N ASP A 250 -9.51 -17.26 10.23
CA ASP A 250 -9.10 -15.92 10.64
C ASP A 250 -7.63 -15.57 10.31
N GLU A 251 -6.76 -16.58 10.10
CA GLU A 251 -5.41 -16.36 9.57
C GLU A 251 -5.43 -15.66 8.19
N PHE A 252 -6.51 -15.84 7.42
CA PHE A 252 -6.63 -15.29 6.08
C PHE A 252 -7.43 -13.97 6.05
N GLY A 253 -8.00 -13.55 7.20
CA GLY A 253 -8.79 -12.33 7.32
C GLY A 253 -7.96 -11.04 7.45
N PRO A 254 -8.57 -9.85 7.26
CA PRO A 254 -7.84 -8.58 7.18
C PRO A 254 -7.08 -8.19 8.47
N GLY A 255 -7.49 -8.71 9.62
CA GLY A 255 -6.85 -8.45 10.91
C GLY A 255 -5.53 -9.21 11.13
N TYR A 256 -5.17 -10.14 10.24
CA TYR A 256 -3.97 -10.97 10.42
C TYR A 256 -2.71 -10.29 9.88
N CYS A 257 -1.54 -10.69 10.40
CA CYS A 257 -0.27 -10.02 10.11
C CYS A 257 0.16 -10.09 8.63
N SER A 258 -0.33 -11.07 7.88
CA SER A 258 -0.07 -11.21 6.43
C SER A 258 -0.74 -10.11 5.60
N ASN A 259 -1.71 -9.41 6.18
CA ASN A 259 -2.61 -8.47 5.50
C ASN A 259 -2.41 -7.01 5.94
N CYS A 260 -1.37 -6.71 6.73
CA CYS A 260 -1.00 -5.33 7.06
C CYS A 260 -0.06 -4.72 6.00
N ASP A 261 0.01 -3.40 5.93
CA ASP A 261 0.95 -2.69 5.03
C ASP A 261 2.41 -3.13 5.29
N ASN A 262 2.88 -2.99 6.53
CA ASN A 262 4.24 -3.34 6.94
C ASN A 262 4.23 -4.05 8.30
N CYS A 263 4.45 -5.36 8.32
CA CYS A 263 4.43 -6.12 9.58
C CYS A 263 5.58 -5.75 10.55
N GLY A 264 6.66 -5.15 10.05
CA GLY A 264 7.79 -4.68 10.86
C GLY A 264 7.47 -3.44 11.69
N GLU A 265 6.30 -2.83 11.51
CA GLU A 265 5.83 -1.77 12.40
C GLU A 265 5.29 -2.30 13.73
N LYS A 266 4.86 -3.57 13.78
CA LYS A 266 4.05 -4.10 14.90
C LYS A 266 4.50 -5.45 15.45
N PHE A 267 5.06 -6.36 14.64
CA PHE A 267 5.33 -7.74 15.04
C PHE A 267 6.83 -7.99 15.23
N PHE A 268 7.19 -8.58 16.36
CA PHE A 268 8.57 -8.86 16.74
C PHE A 268 8.67 -10.25 17.36
N LEU A 269 9.63 -11.05 16.92
CA LEU A 269 10.01 -12.32 17.54
C LEU A 269 11.35 -12.14 18.25
N LEU A 270 11.38 -12.33 19.56
CA LEU A 270 12.60 -12.28 20.38
C LEU A 270 13.03 -13.70 20.74
N GLU A 271 14.28 -14.06 20.49
CA GLU A 271 14.89 -15.29 20.96
C GLU A 271 15.61 -15.12 22.30
N LYS A 272 15.82 -16.22 23.02
CA LYS A 272 16.54 -16.22 24.29
C LYS A 272 17.94 -15.59 24.19
N ASN A 273 18.66 -15.77 23.08
CA ASN A 273 19.99 -15.17 22.86
C ASN A 273 19.95 -13.65 22.58
N GLY A 274 18.75 -13.05 22.54
CA GLY A 274 18.54 -11.64 22.29
C GLY A 274 18.26 -11.29 20.83
N ASP A 275 18.36 -12.23 19.89
CA ASP A 275 18.09 -11.96 18.49
C ASP A 275 16.62 -11.63 18.28
N ILE A 276 16.36 -10.64 17.42
CA ILE A 276 15.02 -10.19 17.05
C ILE A 276 14.81 -10.42 15.56
N TYR A 277 13.73 -11.12 15.23
CA TYR A 277 13.27 -11.37 13.87
C TYR A 277 11.84 -10.84 13.68
N SER A 278 11.35 -10.87 12.44
CA SER A 278 9.98 -10.44 12.11
C SER A 278 8.89 -11.30 12.75
N CYS A 279 9.00 -12.63 12.63
CA CYS A 279 8.02 -13.60 13.09
C CYS A 279 8.58 -15.02 12.97
N VAL A 280 7.77 -16.03 13.27
CA VAL A 280 8.14 -17.46 13.13
C VAL A 280 8.55 -17.84 11.71
N ARG A 281 7.94 -17.27 10.66
CA ARG A 281 8.33 -17.54 9.27
C ARG A 281 9.72 -16.97 8.96
N GLY A 282 10.01 -15.78 9.46
CA GLY A 282 11.30 -15.09 9.25
C GLY A 282 12.41 -15.49 10.22
N GLN A 283 12.13 -16.35 11.20
CA GLN A 283 13.10 -16.77 12.21
C GLN A 283 14.28 -17.48 11.53
N LYS A 284 15.50 -17.18 11.96
CA LYS A 284 16.75 -17.68 11.34
C LYS A 284 16.96 -17.29 9.87
N ASN A 285 16.12 -16.43 9.30
CA ASN A 285 16.32 -15.89 7.97
C ASN A 285 16.97 -14.48 8.04
N PRO A 286 18.18 -14.29 7.46
CA PRO A 286 18.87 -12.99 7.51
C PRO A 286 18.08 -11.82 6.92
N ASN A 287 17.22 -12.07 5.93
CA ASN A 287 16.39 -11.02 5.31
C ASN A 287 15.26 -10.52 6.23
N TYR A 288 15.02 -11.20 7.35
CA TYR A 288 13.97 -10.88 8.32
C TYR A 288 14.51 -10.67 9.74
N PHE A 289 15.83 -10.49 9.86
CA PHE A 289 16.50 -10.15 11.12
C PHE A 289 16.43 -8.63 11.37
N TYR A 290 15.97 -8.26 12.56
CA TYR A 290 15.77 -6.86 12.96
C TYR A 290 16.90 -6.31 13.81
N GLY A 291 17.65 -7.17 14.51
CA GLY A 291 18.77 -6.79 15.37
C GLY A 291 18.87 -7.70 16.58
N ASN A 292 19.72 -7.34 17.54
CA ASN A 292 19.83 -8.04 18.81
C ASN A 292 19.58 -7.07 19.97
N ILE A 293 18.72 -7.46 20.91
CA ILE A 293 18.27 -6.61 22.01
C ILE A 293 19.41 -6.15 22.91
N TYR A 294 20.52 -6.90 23.00
CA TYR A 294 21.66 -6.56 23.84
C TYR A 294 22.61 -5.57 23.17
N SER A 295 22.80 -5.67 21.85
CA SER A 295 23.80 -4.87 21.12
C SER A 295 23.24 -3.67 20.37
N ASN A 296 21.95 -3.67 19.99
CA ASN A 296 21.32 -2.58 19.26
C ASN A 296 20.43 -1.71 20.16
N SER A 297 20.28 -0.43 19.81
CA SER A 297 19.25 0.43 20.38
C SER A 297 17.86 0.04 19.88
N VAL A 298 16.82 0.38 20.65
CA VAL A 298 15.43 0.12 20.22
C VAL A 298 15.10 0.87 18.93
N ALA A 299 15.59 2.11 18.78
CA ALA A 299 15.39 2.91 17.57
C ALA A 299 15.95 2.20 16.32
N GLU A 300 17.17 1.67 16.41
CA GLU A 300 17.78 0.88 15.31
C GLU A 300 16.96 -0.36 14.98
N ILE A 301 16.48 -1.10 16.00
CA ILE A 301 15.65 -2.30 15.80
C ILE A 301 14.35 -1.94 15.07
N LEU A 302 13.66 -0.88 15.50
CA LEU A 302 12.38 -0.44 14.91
C LEU A 302 12.52 0.10 13.49
N ASP A 303 13.60 0.82 13.21
CA ASP A 303 13.90 1.34 11.87
C ASP A 303 14.30 0.21 10.91
N ASN A 304 15.19 -0.68 11.35
CA ASN A 304 15.60 -1.85 10.57
C ASN A 304 14.41 -2.78 10.29
N ALA A 305 13.51 -2.97 11.26
CA ALA A 305 12.29 -3.77 11.06
C ALA A 305 11.43 -3.27 9.90
N GLN A 306 11.16 -1.96 9.85
CA GLN A 306 10.38 -1.34 8.78
C GLN A 306 11.10 -1.45 7.43
N LYS A 307 12.40 -1.16 7.39
CA LYS A 307 13.23 -1.22 6.18
C LYS A 307 13.32 -2.63 5.61
N MET A 308 13.54 -3.64 6.45
CA MET A 308 13.64 -5.03 6.01
C MET A 308 12.33 -5.51 5.39
N ILE A 309 11.19 -5.23 6.03
CA ILE A 309 9.89 -5.64 5.47
C ILE A 309 9.57 -4.89 4.18
N PHE A 310 9.81 -3.58 4.12
CA PHE A 310 9.65 -2.80 2.88
C PHE A 310 10.49 -3.38 1.74
N LYS A 311 11.78 -3.65 2.01
CA LYS A 311 12.69 -4.28 1.03
C LYS A 311 12.15 -5.63 0.56
N ASN A 312 11.69 -6.48 1.49
CA ASN A 312 11.16 -7.80 1.15
C ASN A 312 9.86 -7.73 0.35
N HIS A 313 8.99 -6.74 0.56
CA HIS A 313 7.83 -6.54 -0.31
C HIS A 313 8.25 -6.19 -1.74
N ASN A 314 9.38 -5.50 -1.93
CA ASN A 314 9.83 -4.96 -3.23
C ASN A 314 10.86 -5.82 -3.98
N ILE A 315 11.11 -7.07 -3.56
CA ILE A 315 11.94 -8.02 -4.33
C ILE A 315 11.32 -8.31 -5.70
N MET A 316 9.98 -8.44 -5.75
CA MET A 316 9.24 -8.58 -6.99
C MET A 316 8.38 -7.34 -7.29
N PRO A 317 8.16 -7.02 -8.57
CA PRO A 317 7.34 -5.88 -8.96
C PRO A 317 5.87 -6.10 -8.58
N PHE A 318 5.16 -4.99 -8.37
CA PHE A 318 3.78 -4.96 -7.95
C PHE A 318 2.91 -5.62 -9.02
N ASN A 319 2.08 -6.57 -8.60
CA ASN A 319 1.24 -7.30 -9.52
C ASN A 319 0.08 -6.42 -10.01
N LYS A 320 -0.02 -6.21 -11.33
CA LYS A 320 -1.09 -5.39 -11.97
C LYS A 320 -2.50 -5.97 -11.80
N GLU A 321 -2.66 -7.23 -11.41
CA GLU A 321 -3.97 -7.76 -11.02
C GLU A 321 -4.38 -7.26 -9.63
N CYS A 322 -3.42 -7.08 -8.72
CA CYS A 322 -3.70 -6.57 -7.39
C CYS A 322 -4.24 -5.13 -7.45
N SER A 323 -3.75 -4.32 -8.39
CA SER A 323 -4.26 -2.96 -8.60
C SER A 323 -5.69 -2.91 -9.17
N LYS A 324 -6.21 -4.02 -9.71
CA LYS A 324 -7.57 -4.12 -10.29
C LYS A 324 -8.53 -4.94 -9.44
N CYS A 325 -8.06 -5.52 -8.33
CA CYS A 325 -8.81 -6.50 -7.53
C CYS A 325 -9.97 -5.87 -6.72
N GLY A 326 -9.82 -4.62 -6.28
CA GLY A 326 -10.76 -3.94 -5.40
C GLY A 326 -10.66 -4.33 -3.91
N TYR A 327 -9.98 -5.43 -3.56
CA TYR A 327 -9.75 -5.84 -2.16
C TYR A 327 -8.33 -5.59 -1.65
N LEU A 328 -7.52 -4.81 -2.38
CA LEU A 328 -6.13 -4.55 -2.02
C LEU A 328 -6.01 -3.91 -0.63
N TYR A 329 -6.97 -3.06 -0.25
CA TYR A 329 -7.03 -2.42 1.06
C TYR A 329 -7.20 -3.40 2.23
N LEU A 330 -7.62 -4.64 1.95
CA LEU A 330 -7.71 -5.73 2.92
C LEU A 330 -6.51 -6.66 2.85
N CYS A 331 -6.14 -7.16 1.67
CA CYS A 331 -5.12 -8.22 1.58
C CYS A 331 -3.68 -7.72 1.51
N LYS A 332 -3.46 -6.46 1.09
CA LYS A 332 -2.12 -5.82 1.01
C LYS A 332 -1.04 -6.68 0.34
N THR A 333 -1.43 -7.49 -0.66
CA THR A 333 -0.59 -8.45 -1.40
C THR A 333 -0.03 -9.62 -0.59
N GLY A 334 -0.41 -9.80 0.67
CA GLY A 334 0.00 -10.94 1.50
C GLY A 334 1.43 -10.85 2.05
N CYS A 335 1.83 -11.92 2.75
CA CYS A 335 3.11 -12.04 3.46
C CYS A 335 4.31 -11.99 2.50
N PRO A 336 5.30 -11.11 2.71
CA PRO A 336 6.47 -11.00 1.84
C PRO A 336 7.39 -12.23 1.92
N PHE A 337 7.44 -12.91 3.08
CA PHE A 337 8.19 -14.17 3.22
C PHE A 337 7.70 -15.23 2.24
N VAL A 338 6.40 -15.48 2.25
CA VAL A 338 5.79 -16.51 1.39
C VAL A 338 5.97 -16.15 -0.09
N LYS A 339 5.68 -14.89 -0.46
CA LYS A 339 5.89 -14.37 -1.82
C LYS A 339 7.32 -14.60 -2.32
N ASN A 340 8.32 -14.25 -1.52
CA ASN A 340 9.72 -14.35 -1.92
C ASN A 340 10.18 -15.80 -2.03
N THR A 341 9.72 -16.67 -1.13
CA THR A 341 10.04 -18.11 -1.20
C THR A 341 9.47 -18.76 -2.45
N TYR A 342 8.22 -18.45 -2.82
CA TYR A 342 7.58 -19.00 -4.02
C TYR A 342 7.85 -18.19 -5.29
N LYS A 343 8.63 -17.10 -5.19
CA LYS A 343 8.90 -16.18 -6.30
C LYS A 343 7.62 -15.69 -6.97
N THR A 344 6.63 -15.32 -6.16
CA THR A 344 5.37 -14.72 -6.58
C THR A 344 5.27 -13.27 -6.10
N ASN A 345 4.46 -12.47 -6.80
CA ASN A 345 4.20 -11.07 -6.44
C ASN A 345 2.75 -10.83 -5.97
N LYS A 346 2.07 -11.90 -5.55
CA LYS A 346 0.67 -11.91 -5.11
C LYS A 346 0.53 -12.88 -3.94
N SER A 347 -0.48 -12.65 -3.10
CA SER A 347 -0.78 -13.54 -1.98
C SER A 347 -1.08 -14.96 -2.47
N TYR A 348 -0.58 -15.98 -1.76
CA TYR A 348 -0.84 -17.40 -2.04
C TYR A 348 -2.26 -17.85 -1.65
N THR A 349 -3.03 -16.97 -1.01
CA THR A 349 -4.40 -17.19 -0.57
C THR A 349 -5.36 -16.25 -1.30
N CYS A 350 -5.00 -15.72 -2.47
CA CYS A 350 -5.76 -14.64 -3.08
C CYS A 350 -7.18 -15.10 -3.44
N LEU A 351 -7.36 -16.28 -4.02
CA LEU A 351 -8.69 -16.79 -4.36
C LEU A 351 -9.56 -17.03 -3.11
N LEU A 352 -8.97 -17.68 -2.10
CA LEU A 352 -9.63 -17.92 -0.81
C LEU A 352 -10.06 -16.60 -0.16
N GLN A 353 -9.16 -15.62 -0.07
CA GLN A 353 -9.46 -14.32 0.52
C GLN A 353 -10.55 -13.57 -0.23
N GLN A 354 -10.55 -13.60 -1.58
CA GLN A 354 -11.60 -12.98 -2.36
C GLN A 354 -12.98 -13.57 -2.06
N LYS A 355 -13.07 -14.90 -1.92
CA LYS A 355 -14.33 -15.59 -1.54
C LYS A 355 -14.74 -15.23 -0.12
N MET A 356 -13.82 -15.30 0.84
CA MET A 356 -14.09 -14.92 2.23
C MET A 356 -14.56 -13.48 2.35
N TYR A 357 -13.97 -12.55 1.60
CA TYR A 357 -14.37 -11.14 1.61
C TYR A 357 -15.79 -10.95 1.06
N GLN A 358 -16.17 -11.71 0.03
CA GLN A 358 -17.53 -11.70 -0.50
C GLN A 358 -18.52 -12.24 0.54
N ASP A 359 -18.23 -13.40 1.15
CA ASP A 359 -19.14 -14.03 2.12
C ASP A 359 -19.29 -13.21 3.40
N ARG A 360 -18.23 -12.47 3.79
CA ARG A 360 -18.23 -11.54 4.92
C ARG A 360 -18.70 -10.13 4.54
N ASN A 361 -19.24 -9.92 3.34
CA ASN A 361 -19.83 -8.66 2.86
C ASN A 361 -18.86 -7.45 2.84
N TYR A 362 -17.57 -7.67 2.61
CA TYR A 362 -16.64 -6.58 2.36
C TYR A 362 -16.86 -5.99 0.97
N THR A 363 -16.81 -4.65 0.86
CA THR A 363 -16.99 -3.94 -0.42
C THR A 363 -15.70 -3.86 -1.20
N LYS A 364 -15.77 -3.90 -2.54
CA LYS A 364 -14.62 -3.59 -3.39
C LYS A 364 -14.39 -2.09 -3.48
N ASP A 365 -13.13 -1.66 -3.44
CA ASP A 365 -12.73 -0.32 -3.84
C ASP A 365 -12.85 -0.19 -5.36
N VAL A 366 -13.83 0.59 -5.81
CA VAL A 366 -14.09 0.89 -7.21
C VAL A 366 -13.33 2.13 -7.71
N ASN A 367 -12.83 2.97 -6.81
CA ASN A 367 -12.19 4.25 -7.14
C ASN A 367 -10.65 4.17 -7.17
N ASN A 368 -10.09 3.00 -6.82
CA ASN A 368 -8.65 2.72 -6.74
C ASN A 368 -7.87 3.66 -5.80
N GLU A 369 -8.54 4.33 -4.88
CA GLU A 369 -7.92 5.25 -3.92
C GLU A 369 -6.96 4.49 -3.00
N TYR A 370 -7.35 3.30 -2.54
CA TYR A 370 -6.50 2.48 -1.68
C TYR A 370 -5.31 1.89 -2.42
N VAL A 371 -5.39 1.78 -3.76
CA VAL A 371 -4.27 1.33 -4.58
C VAL A 371 -3.19 2.40 -4.61
N TYR A 372 -3.58 3.65 -4.85
CA TYR A 372 -2.66 4.79 -4.81
C TYR A 372 -1.94 4.88 -3.46
N GLU A 373 -2.69 4.86 -2.35
CA GLU A 373 -2.11 4.97 -1.00
C GLU A 373 -1.19 3.79 -0.65
N TYR A 374 -1.58 2.56 -1.01
CA TYR A 374 -0.73 1.39 -0.80
C TYR A 374 0.56 1.47 -1.62
N VAL A 375 0.49 1.86 -2.90
CA VAL A 375 1.67 1.98 -3.75
C VAL A 375 2.60 3.08 -3.21
N LYS A 376 2.06 4.25 -2.90
CA LYS A 376 2.81 5.36 -2.30
C LYS A 376 3.55 4.98 -1.02
N LYS A 377 2.94 4.16 -0.16
CA LYS A 377 3.52 3.78 1.14
C LYS A 377 4.48 2.60 1.05
N MET A 378 4.15 1.56 0.26
CA MET A 378 4.78 0.24 0.36
C MET A 378 5.51 -0.24 -0.89
N ARG A 379 5.48 0.53 -1.99
CA ARG A 379 5.95 0.09 -3.30
C ARG A 379 6.96 1.06 -3.90
N LEU A 380 7.85 0.54 -4.75
CA LEU A 380 8.82 1.34 -5.51
C LEU A 380 8.25 1.86 -6.84
N GLU A 381 7.12 1.31 -7.29
CA GLU A 381 6.42 1.76 -8.48
C GLU A 381 5.93 3.21 -8.34
N ASN A 382 5.86 3.94 -9.46
CA ASN A 382 5.40 5.33 -9.47
C ASN A 382 3.91 5.40 -9.05
N PRO A 383 3.57 6.02 -7.91
CA PRO A 383 2.18 6.09 -7.45
C PRO A 383 1.26 6.82 -8.43
N ASN A 384 1.80 7.74 -9.24
CA ASN A 384 1.03 8.50 -10.22
C ASN A 384 0.44 7.63 -11.34
N GLU A 385 0.96 6.42 -11.58
CA GLU A 385 0.35 5.45 -12.50
C GLU A 385 -0.97 4.87 -11.96
N TYR A 386 -1.17 4.96 -10.64
CA TYR A 386 -2.33 4.44 -9.92
C TYR A 386 -3.22 5.55 -9.36
N LEU A 387 -2.88 6.82 -9.61
CA LEU A 387 -3.80 7.92 -9.37
C LEU A 387 -5.03 7.68 -10.25
N SER A 388 -6.18 7.44 -9.62
CA SER A 388 -7.43 7.47 -10.37
C SER A 388 -7.60 8.89 -10.91
N ILE A 389 -7.73 9.00 -12.23
CA ILE A 389 -8.04 10.27 -12.92
C ILE A 389 -9.36 10.88 -12.40
N GLY A 390 -10.15 10.13 -11.61
CA GLY A 390 -11.33 10.61 -10.89
C GLY A 390 -11.11 11.20 -9.48
N SER A 391 -9.89 11.20 -8.93
CA SER A 391 -9.61 11.76 -7.58
C SER A 391 -9.51 13.29 -7.53
N LYS A 392 -9.69 13.96 -8.67
CA LYS A 392 -10.25 15.31 -8.75
C LYS A 392 -11.46 15.32 -9.66
N ARG A 393 -12.53 14.61 -9.30
CA ARG A 393 -13.85 15.14 -9.64
C ARG A 393 -13.98 16.43 -8.84
N LEU A 394 -13.57 17.53 -9.47
CA LEU A 394 -14.21 18.80 -9.19
C LEU A 394 -15.73 18.50 -9.31
N ASP A 395 -16.58 19.05 -8.45
CA ASP A 395 -18.05 18.93 -8.58
C ASP A 395 -18.57 19.56 -9.90
N TYR A 396 -17.67 19.91 -10.81
CA TYR A 396 -17.86 20.61 -12.05
C TYR A 396 -16.91 20.08 -13.13
N PRO A 397 -17.29 20.18 -14.43
CA PRO A 397 -16.49 19.65 -15.53
C PRO A 397 -15.12 20.34 -15.63
N THR A 398 -14.10 19.54 -15.94
CA THR A 398 -12.73 19.99 -16.26
C THR A 398 -12.71 20.82 -17.55
N LEU A 399 -11.67 21.62 -17.76
CA LEU A 399 -11.52 22.44 -18.96
C LEU A 399 -11.50 21.57 -20.23
N GLU A 400 -10.82 20.42 -20.19
CA GLU A 400 -10.77 19.47 -21.29
C GLU A 400 -12.15 18.90 -21.63
N GLU A 401 -12.94 18.53 -20.61
CA GLU A 401 -14.33 18.11 -20.79
C GLU A 401 -15.18 19.24 -21.40
N ILE A 402 -15.06 20.46 -20.90
CA ILE A 402 -15.78 21.64 -21.45
C ILE A 402 -15.39 21.87 -22.92
N ILE A 403 -14.11 21.78 -23.26
CA ILE A 403 -13.61 21.93 -24.64
C ILE A 403 -14.19 20.82 -25.53
N SER A 404 -14.17 19.56 -25.08
CA SER A 404 -14.69 18.44 -25.87
C SER A 404 -16.19 18.49 -26.14
N GLN A 405 -16.96 19.11 -25.24
CA GLN A 405 -18.42 19.25 -25.35
C GLN A 405 -18.83 20.47 -26.20
N ASP A 406 -17.91 21.39 -26.44
CA ASP A 406 -18.16 22.61 -27.18
C ASP A 406 -17.52 22.55 -28.58
N GLN A 407 -18.36 22.61 -29.61
CA GLN A 407 -17.92 22.46 -31.00
C GLN A 407 -16.96 23.55 -31.48
N ASN A 408 -16.91 24.69 -30.80
CA ASN A 408 -16.16 25.89 -31.20
C ASN A 408 -14.90 26.10 -30.36
N LEU A 409 -14.91 25.72 -29.07
CA LEU A 409 -13.74 25.88 -28.19
C LEU A 409 -12.49 25.17 -28.71
N LYS A 410 -12.65 24.07 -29.45
CA LYS A 410 -11.53 23.35 -30.08
C LYS A 410 -10.62 24.25 -30.92
N TYR A 411 -11.14 25.31 -31.54
CA TYR A 411 -10.35 26.23 -32.36
C TYR A 411 -9.54 27.23 -31.53
N ILE A 412 -9.99 27.57 -30.32
CA ILE A 412 -9.22 28.41 -29.38
C ILE A 412 -8.03 27.62 -28.82
N TYR A 413 -8.16 26.31 -28.66
CA TYR A 413 -7.14 25.46 -28.03
C TYR A 413 -6.38 24.56 -29.02
N ASP A 414 -6.55 24.73 -30.33
CA ASP A 414 -5.81 23.96 -31.33
C ASP A 414 -4.33 24.38 -31.33
N LYS A 415 -3.45 23.43 -31.02
CA LYS A 415 -1.99 23.62 -30.96
C LYS A 415 -1.34 23.69 -32.35
N ASP A 416 -2.06 23.30 -33.39
CA ASP A 416 -1.56 23.31 -34.77
C ASP A 416 -1.98 24.59 -35.52
N SER A 417 -2.65 25.53 -34.84
CA SER A 417 -3.26 26.72 -35.45
C SER A 417 -2.28 27.86 -35.74
N PHE A 418 -1.26 28.01 -34.89
CA PHE A 418 -0.29 29.10 -34.96
C PHE A 418 1.15 28.60 -34.82
N ILE A 419 2.03 29.17 -35.64
CA ILE A 419 3.48 28.88 -35.61
C ILE A 419 4.21 30.21 -35.61
N LEU A 420 5.13 30.42 -34.66
CA LEU A 420 6.01 31.58 -34.66
C LEU A 420 7.36 31.21 -35.27
N GLY A 421 7.78 31.95 -36.29
CA GLY A 421 9.13 31.91 -36.86
C GLY A 421 10.00 33.00 -36.23
N ILE A 422 11.16 32.65 -35.68
CA ILE A 422 12.17 33.62 -35.19
C ILE A 422 13.52 33.22 -35.77
N ASP A 423 14.10 34.08 -36.61
CA ASP A 423 15.42 33.88 -37.21
C ASP A 423 15.59 32.49 -37.87
N GLY A 424 14.51 32.01 -38.51
CA GLY A 424 14.45 30.70 -39.18
C GLY A 424 14.09 29.51 -38.29
N ASN A 425 13.96 29.68 -36.97
CA ASN A 425 13.46 28.66 -36.05
C ASN A 425 11.94 28.75 -35.90
N TYR A 426 11.25 27.62 -35.80
CA TYR A 426 9.79 27.56 -35.77
C TYR A 426 9.27 26.96 -34.46
N TYR A 427 8.31 27.65 -33.84
CA TYR A 427 7.68 27.27 -32.58
C TYR A 427 6.19 27.10 -32.77
N ASN A 428 5.66 25.89 -32.56
CA ASN A 428 4.21 25.67 -32.51
C ASN A 428 3.67 26.29 -31.22
N LEU A 429 2.65 27.12 -31.34
CA LEU A 429 2.12 27.86 -30.21
C LEU A 429 0.94 27.11 -29.60
N GLU A 430 0.98 26.94 -28.28
CA GLU A 430 -0.08 26.31 -27.50
C GLU A 430 -0.59 27.30 -26.45
N SER A 431 -1.83 27.09 -26.02
CA SER A 431 -2.42 27.86 -24.94
C SER A 431 -1.66 27.66 -23.63
N GLN A 432 -1.29 28.76 -22.95
CA GLN A 432 -0.63 28.72 -21.63
C GLN A 432 -1.41 27.96 -20.55
N ILE A 433 -2.71 27.73 -20.74
CA ILE A 433 -3.55 27.07 -19.75
C ILE A 433 -3.38 25.55 -19.80
N ILE A 434 -3.16 24.98 -20.99
CA ILE A 434 -3.08 23.53 -21.21
C ILE A 434 -1.66 23.04 -21.50
N LYS A 435 -0.75 23.94 -21.93
CA LYS A 435 0.62 23.56 -22.28
C LYS A 435 1.36 22.99 -21.08
N LYS A 436 2.12 21.91 -21.32
CA LYS A 436 2.89 21.20 -20.27
C LYS A 436 4.29 21.77 -20.08
N ASN A 437 4.80 22.47 -21.08
CA ASN A 437 6.14 23.02 -21.11
C ASN A 437 6.10 24.54 -21.21
N ARG A 438 7.12 25.19 -20.67
CA ARG A 438 7.28 26.64 -20.69
C ARG A 438 8.43 27.00 -21.61
N ASP A 439 8.10 27.51 -22.79
CA ASP A 439 9.09 27.99 -23.76
C ASP A 439 9.28 29.50 -23.63
N ILE A 440 10.55 29.92 -23.54
CA ILE A 440 10.97 31.31 -23.52
C ILE A 440 11.96 31.52 -24.67
N VAL A 441 11.70 32.51 -25.51
CA VAL A 441 12.57 32.89 -26.64
C VAL A 441 13.25 34.22 -26.39
N TYR A 442 14.35 34.47 -27.08
CA TYR A 442 15.08 35.72 -27.00
C TYR A 442 14.98 36.41 -28.35
N ILE A 443 14.51 37.65 -28.34
CA ILE A 443 14.30 38.46 -29.54
C ILE A 443 15.22 39.67 -29.44
N THR A 444 15.96 39.95 -30.51
CA THR A 444 16.87 41.11 -30.57
C THR A 444 16.33 42.18 -31.52
N GLU A 445 16.99 43.33 -31.57
CA GLU A 445 16.64 44.39 -32.55
C GLU A 445 16.82 43.94 -34.02
N GLU A 446 17.66 42.93 -34.27
CA GLU A 446 17.93 42.39 -35.60
C GLU A 446 17.09 41.15 -35.93
N SER A 447 16.35 40.61 -34.96
CA SER A 447 15.59 39.38 -35.13
C SER A 447 14.42 39.56 -36.10
N LYS A 448 14.28 38.63 -37.04
CA LYS A 448 13.12 38.52 -37.92
C LYS A 448 12.08 37.62 -37.29
N VAL A 449 10.88 38.16 -37.05
CA VAL A 449 9.78 37.47 -36.39
C VAL A 449 8.55 37.41 -37.29
N GLU A 450 8.14 36.20 -37.65
CA GLU A 450 7.03 35.93 -38.57
C GLU A 450 5.98 35.06 -37.88
N ILE A 451 4.71 35.45 -37.92
CA ILE A 451 3.60 34.64 -37.42
C ILE A 451 2.90 33.95 -38.57
N PHE A 452 2.74 32.63 -38.44
CA PHE A 452 1.97 31.81 -39.35
C PHE A 452 0.66 31.42 -38.69
N MET A 453 -0.47 31.72 -39.34
CA MET A 453 -1.82 31.37 -38.88
C MET A 453 -2.51 30.50 -39.92
N LYS A 454 -3.08 29.35 -39.54
CA LYS A 454 -3.83 28.51 -40.50
C LYS A 454 -4.96 29.31 -41.16
N LYS A 455 -5.09 29.19 -42.49
CA LYS A 455 -6.06 29.99 -43.27
C LYS A 455 -7.51 29.74 -42.86
N ASN A 456 -7.87 28.52 -42.48
CA ASN A 456 -9.25 28.19 -42.13
C ASN A 456 -9.75 28.93 -40.88
N LEU A 457 -8.86 29.29 -39.94
CA LEU A 457 -9.22 29.98 -38.69
C LEU A 457 -9.93 31.32 -38.90
N ILE A 458 -9.71 31.97 -40.04
CA ILE A 458 -10.39 33.23 -40.36
C ILE A 458 -11.90 33.04 -40.55
N ASN A 459 -12.32 31.80 -40.87
CA ASN A 459 -13.72 31.43 -41.09
C ASN A 459 -14.38 30.82 -39.85
N GLU A 460 -13.59 30.28 -38.92
CA GLU A 460 -14.14 29.56 -37.76
C GLU A 460 -14.82 30.53 -36.79
N VAL A 461 -16.03 30.17 -36.36
CA VAL A 461 -16.85 30.96 -35.42
C VAL A 461 -17.09 32.41 -35.91
N CYS A 462 -17.05 32.63 -37.22
CA CYS A 462 -17.21 33.95 -37.82
C CYS A 462 -18.27 33.95 -38.93
N ASN A 463 -19.35 34.73 -38.76
CA ASN A 463 -20.39 34.88 -39.78
C ASN A 463 -19.94 35.74 -40.97
N TYR A 464 -18.92 36.59 -40.79
CA TYR A 464 -18.42 37.53 -41.80
C TYR A 464 -16.89 37.49 -41.87
N PRO A 465 -16.28 36.45 -42.47
CA PRO A 465 -14.82 36.24 -42.46
C PRO A 465 -14.01 37.41 -43.04
N GLU A 466 -14.57 38.19 -43.97
CA GLU A 466 -13.93 39.39 -44.53
C GLU A 466 -13.66 40.48 -43.49
N ASN A 467 -14.43 40.51 -42.40
CA ASN A 467 -14.25 41.44 -41.29
C ASN A 467 -13.46 40.82 -40.12
N ASN A 468 -13.01 39.57 -40.25
CA ASN A 468 -12.20 38.92 -39.23
C ASN A 468 -10.72 39.31 -39.39
N SER A 469 -9.96 39.12 -38.32
CA SER A 469 -8.55 39.54 -38.28
C SER A 469 -7.71 38.55 -37.48
N LEU A 470 -6.43 38.46 -37.84
CA LEU A 470 -5.39 37.99 -36.93
C LEU A 470 -5.27 39.00 -35.79
N TYR A 471 -5.49 38.54 -34.56
CA TYR A 471 -5.52 39.37 -33.36
C TYR A 471 -4.30 39.06 -32.49
N ILE A 472 -3.41 40.05 -32.36
CA ILE A 472 -2.13 39.93 -31.65
C ILE A 472 -2.18 40.79 -30.40
N MET A 473 -1.85 40.21 -29.25
CA MET A 473 -1.78 40.93 -27.98
C MET A 473 -0.38 40.84 -27.41
N LEU A 474 0.20 42.00 -27.08
CA LEU A 474 1.54 42.14 -26.56
C LEU A 474 1.48 42.62 -25.11
N LEU A 475 2.08 41.85 -24.19
CA LEU A 475 2.04 42.09 -22.76
C LEU A 475 3.47 42.16 -22.19
N SER A 476 3.68 43.09 -21.26
CA SER A 476 4.94 43.27 -20.53
C SER A 476 5.04 42.26 -19.39
N GLY A 477 6.25 41.81 -19.06
CA GLY A 477 6.52 41.10 -17.81
C GLY A 477 6.22 41.93 -16.55
N ASN A 478 6.14 43.26 -16.69
CA ASN A 478 5.79 44.17 -15.60
C ASN A 478 4.31 44.00 -15.22
N LEU A 479 4.05 43.86 -13.93
CA LEU A 479 2.71 43.62 -13.41
C LEU A 479 1.96 44.92 -13.12
N VAL A 480 0.65 44.90 -13.33
CA VAL A 480 -0.30 45.97 -12.96
C VAL A 480 -1.45 45.38 -12.15
N LYS A 481 -1.99 46.17 -11.23
CA LYS A 481 -3.23 45.83 -10.51
C LYS A 481 -4.42 46.51 -11.18
N TYR A 482 -5.49 45.75 -11.41
CA TYR A 482 -6.71 46.25 -12.04
C TYR A 482 -7.96 45.60 -11.40
N GLY A 483 -9.10 46.27 -11.54
CA GLY A 483 -10.39 45.79 -11.04
C GLY A 483 -10.61 46.04 -9.54
N ASP A 484 -11.86 45.96 -9.15
CA ASP A 484 -12.37 45.99 -7.76
C ASP A 484 -11.80 44.86 -6.90
N GLU A 485 -11.50 43.70 -7.50
CA GLU A 485 -10.89 42.55 -6.82
C GLU A 485 -9.36 42.65 -6.61
N GLY A 486 -8.70 43.71 -7.09
CA GLY A 486 -7.25 43.92 -6.88
C GLY A 486 -6.33 42.90 -7.55
N ARG A 487 -6.78 42.25 -8.64
CA ARG A 487 -6.01 41.21 -9.34
C ARG A 487 -4.76 41.79 -9.99
N THR A 488 -3.67 41.04 -9.90
CA THR A 488 -2.38 41.39 -10.52
C THR A 488 -2.24 40.63 -11.84
N LYS A 489 -2.00 41.34 -12.95
CA LYS A 489 -1.79 40.76 -14.30
C LYS A 489 -0.63 41.45 -15.01
N GLN A 490 -0.07 40.79 -16.03
CA GLN A 490 0.90 41.42 -16.94
C GLN A 490 0.28 42.66 -17.60
N ARG A 491 1.06 43.74 -17.72
CA ARG A 491 0.61 44.99 -18.34
C ARG A 491 0.38 44.77 -19.83
N HIS A 492 -0.83 45.03 -20.30
CA HIS A 492 -1.14 45.07 -21.73
C HIS A 492 -0.43 46.27 -22.36
N ILE A 493 0.45 46.01 -23.33
CA ILE A 493 1.23 47.04 -24.02
C ILE A 493 0.47 47.49 -25.27
N ALA A 494 0.12 46.54 -26.13
CA ALA A 494 -0.46 46.83 -27.43
C ALA A 494 -1.35 45.68 -27.92
N THR A 495 -2.32 46.01 -28.75
CA THR A 495 -3.09 45.06 -29.55
C THR A 495 -2.96 45.45 -31.01
N TRP A 496 -2.67 44.48 -31.87
CA TRP A 496 -2.65 44.67 -33.31
C TRP A 496 -3.59 43.72 -34.02
N GLN A 497 -4.28 44.22 -35.04
CA GLN A 497 -5.24 43.45 -35.83
C GLN A 497 -4.90 43.56 -37.31
N ILE A 498 -4.74 42.42 -37.95
CA ILE A 498 -4.47 42.32 -39.39
C ILE A 498 -5.68 41.65 -40.02
N TYR A 499 -6.51 42.45 -40.70
CA TYR A 499 -7.73 41.97 -41.33
C TYR A 499 -7.44 41.04 -42.50
N LYS A 500 -8.40 40.14 -42.77
CA LYS A 500 -8.31 39.15 -43.86
C LYS A 500 -7.88 39.77 -45.19
N GLY A 501 -8.42 40.93 -45.56
CA GLY A 501 -8.05 41.61 -46.81
C GLY A 501 -6.55 41.92 -46.94
N VAL A 502 -5.85 42.20 -45.84
CA VAL A 502 -4.39 42.36 -45.84
C VAL A 502 -3.70 41.00 -45.90
N LEU A 503 -4.22 40.00 -45.18
CA LEU A 503 -3.64 38.66 -45.12
C LEU A 503 -3.69 37.93 -46.48
N ASP A 504 -4.74 38.17 -47.28
CA ASP A 504 -4.93 37.55 -48.60
C ASP A 504 -3.86 37.99 -49.62
N ASP A 505 -3.32 39.20 -49.49
CA ASP A 505 -2.31 39.75 -50.40
C ASP A 505 -0.87 39.35 -50.03
N LEU A 506 -0.68 38.61 -48.92
CA LEU A 506 0.64 38.24 -48.42
C LEU A 506 1.09 36.86 -48.90
N LEU A 507 2.32 36.78 -49.38
CA LEU A 507 2.96 35.52 -49.73
C LEU A 507 3.37 34.77 -48.45
N SER A 508 2.99 33.50 -48.37
CA SER A 508 3.37 32.60 -47.28
C SER A 508 4.28 31.49 -47.80
N SER A 509 5.33 31.18 -47.05
CA SER A 509 6.19 30.02 -47.31
C SER A 509 5.51 28.68 -46.99
N LYS A 510 4.33 28.71 -46.35
CA LYS A 510 3.50 27.54 -46.04
C LYS A 510 2.12 27.72 -46.67
N SER A 511 1.77 26.88 -47.65
CA SER A 511 0.54 27.02 -48.47
C SER A 511 -0.76 27.19 -47.68
N ASP A 512 -0.84 26.49 -46.55
CA ASP A 512 -2.06 26.40 -45.73
C ASP A 512 -2.14 27.48 -44.64
N TYR A 513 -1.16 28.38 -44.59
CA TYR A 513 -1.03 29.42 -43.58
C TYR A 513 -0.98 30.80 -44.23
N TYR A 514 -1.59 31.79 -43.56
CA TYR A 514 -1.19 33.17 -43.71
C TYR A 514 0.15 33.39 -43.02
N CYS A 515 0.99 34.28 -43.55
CA CYS A 515 2.26 34.68 -42.94
C CYS A 515 2.27 36.20 -42.80
N TYR A 516 2.62 36.70 -41.61
CA TYR A 516 2.77 38.14 -41.36
C TYR A 516 4.05 38.43 -40.58
N ASP A 517 4.81 39.42 -41.03
CA ASP A 517 6.02 39.88 -40.35
C ASP A 517 5.64 40.84 -39.21
N ILE A 518 5.96 40.46 -37.97
CA ILE A 518 5.68 41.24 -36.76
C ILE A 518 6.95 41.85 -36.14
N SER A 519 8.08 41.80 -36.83
CA SER A 519 9.38 42.27 -36.32
C SER A 519 9.31 43.74 -35.87
N ASN A 520 8.73 44.59 -36.72
CA ASN A 520 8.60 46.03 -36.43
C ASN A 520 7.67 46.30 -35.25
N PHE A 521 6.60 45.51 -35.09
CA PHE A 521 5.68 45.65 -33.97
C PHE A 521 6.33 45.26 -32.65
N ILE A 522 7.13 44.20 -32.63
CA ILE A 522 7.89 43.86 -31.42
C ILE A 522 8.93 44.96 -31.14
N LYS A 523 9.59 45.50 -32.17
CA LYS A 523 10.59 46.58 -32.01
C LYS A 523 10.00 47.88 -31.48
N GLU A 524 8.80 48.25 -31.94
CA GLU A 524 8.13 49.51 -31.59
C GLU A 524 8.01 49.71 -30.08
N TYR A 525 7.73 48.63 -29.34
CA TYR A 525 7.49 48.69 -27.90
C TYR A 525 8.71 48.31 -27.05
N LYS A 526 9.93 48.34 -27.58
CA LYS A 526 11.14 47.88 -26.86
C LYS A 526 11.34 48.49 -25.47
N LYS A 527 10.94 49.76 -25.28
CA LYS A 527 11.04 50.48 -24.00
C LYS A 527 9.96 50.11 -22.97
N ALA A 528 8.90 49.41 -23.39
CA ALA A 528 7.79 49.00 -22.52
C ALA A 528 7.94 47.56 -21.98
N TYR A 529 8.91 46.82 -22.49
CA TYR A 529 9.19 45.46 -22.03
C TYR A 529 9.85 45.45 -20.65
N SER A 530 9.57 44.38 -19.91
CA SER A 530 10.31 44.07 -18.70
C SER A 530 11.63 43.41 -19.05
N ILE A 531 12.67 43.80 -18.31
CA ILE A 531 14.02 43.22 -18.39
C ILE A 531 14.13 42.07 -17.36
N ASP A 532 13.46 42.21 -16.22
CA ASP A 532 13.55 41.27 -15.09
C ASP A 532 12.56 40.10 -15.19
N SER A 533 11.56 40.19 -16.06
CA SER A 533 10.51 39.18 -16.20
C SER A 533 10.12 38.98 -17.66
N PRO A 534 9.73 37.76 -18.06
CA PRO A 534 9.42 37.48 -19.45
C PRO A 534 8.17 38.23 -19.89
N ASN A 535 8.26 38.80 -21.08
CA ASN A 535 7.15 39.42 -21.81
C ASN A 535 6.37 38.32 -22.52
N ASN A 536 5.15 38.63 -22.96
CA ASN A 536 4.26 37.61 -23.52
C ASN A 536 3.55 38.14 -24.75
N ILE A 537 3.46 37.31 -25.78
CA ILE A 537 2.72 37.62 -27.00
C ILE A 537 1.70 36.51 -27.28
N PHE A 538 0.46 36.92 -27.50
CA PHE A 538 -0.68 36.03 -27.73
C PHE A 538 -1.26 36.22 -29.12
N PHE A 539 -1.75 35.14 -29.71
CA PHE A 539 -2.34 35.10 -31.04
C PHE A 539 -3.68 34.40 -31.03
N THR A 540 -4.66 34.99 -31.71
CA THR A 540 -5.98 34.40 -31.96
C THR A 540 -6.62 35.10 -33.15
N THR A 541 -7.90 34.88 -33.43
CA THR A 541 -8.67 35.74 -34.34
C THR A 541 -9.66 36.60 -33.55
N ALA A 542 -10.09 37.73 -34.11
CA ALA A 542 -11.09 38.58 -33.46
C ALA A 542 -12.37 37.80 -33.12
N ALA A 543 -12.86 36.98 -34.05
CA ALA A 543 -14.04 36.15 -33.84
C ALA A 543 -13.86 35.11 -32.71
N LEU A 544 -12.72 34.40 -32.67
CA LEU A 544 -12.43 33.43 -31.61
C LEU A 544 -12.25 34.09 -30.24
N ARG A 545 -11.67 35.29 -30.21
CA ARG A 545 -11.57 36.10 -28.98
C ARG A 545 -12.95 36.47 -28.44
N ASP A 546 -13.86 36.94 -29.30
CA ASP A 546 -15.21 37.31 -28.88
C ASP A 546 -16.01 36.09 -28.44
N TYR A 547 -15.81 34.94 -29.09
CA TYR A 547 -16.37 33.68 -28.66
C TYR A 547 -15.88 33.26 -27.26
N HIS A 548 -14.59 33.38 -26.97
CA HIS A 548 -14.04 33.11 -25.65
C HIS A 548 -14.75 33.92 -24.54
N TYR A 549 -14.91 35.23 -24.73
CA TYR A 549 -15.58 36.09 -23.75
C TYR A 549 -17.09 35.81 -23.64
N THR A 550 -17.74 35.45 -24.76
CA THR A 550 -19.14 34.98 -24.75
C THR A 550 -19.26 33.72 -23.91
N LYS A 551 -18.35 32.75 -24.10
CA LYS A 551 -18.32 31.51 -23.33
C LYS A 551 -18.04 31.73 -21.85
N GLN A 552 -17.14 32.65 -21.51
CA GLN A 552 -16.90 33.07 -20.12
C GLN A 552 -18.17 33.63 -19.46
N LYS A 553 -18.98 34.39 -20.20
CA LYS A 553 -20.25 34.94 -19.67
C LYS A 553 -21.31 33.85 -19.45
N GLU A 554 -21.35 32.84 -20.32
CA GLU A 554 -22.39 31.81 -20.32
C GLU A 554 -22.05 30.60 -19.43
N ASN A 555 -20.77 30.35 -19.13
CA ASN A 555 -20.33 29.17 -18.38
C ASN A 555 -19.34 29.55 -17.28
N ALA A 556 -19.80 29.52 -16.03
CA ALA A 556 -19.01 29.84 -14.85
C ALA A 556 -17.78 28.92 -14.67
N TYR A 557 -17.90 27.64 -15.01
CA TYR A 557 -16.79 26.68 -14.91
C TYR A 557 -15.72 26.93 -15.97
N TYR A 558 -16.12 27.37 -17.16
CA TYR A 558 -15.19 27.84 -18.17
C TYR A 558 -14.54 29.16 -17.75
N HIS A 559 -15.31 30.10 -17.20
CA HIS A 559 -14.80 31.40 -16.74
C HIS A 559 -13.66 31.25 -15.74
N ILE A 560 -13.84 30.40 -14.72
CA ILE A 560 -12.83 30.23 -13.66
C ILE A 560 -11.58 29.48 -14.18
N GLN A 561 -11.76 28.50 -15.07
CA GLN A 561 -10.67 27.69 -15.62
C GLN A 561 -9.92 28.40 -16.77
N ALA A 562 -10.55 29.38 -17.43
CA ALA A 562 -9.98 30.19 -18.51
C ALA A 562 -9.85 31.67 -18.12
N ILE A 563 -9.54 31.95 -16.84
CA ILE A 563 -9.47 33.31 -16.28
C ILE A 563 -8.25 34.12 -16.79
N ASN A 564 -7.20 33.39 -17.18
CA ASN A 564 -6.06 33.90 -17.93
C ASN A 564 -6.36 33.78 -19.43
N LEU A 565 -5.69 34.58 -20.26
CA LEU A 565 -5.90 34.55 -21.71
C LEU A 565 -5.58 33.13 -22.23
N PRO A 566 -6.56 32.38 -22.79
CA PRO A 566 -6.37 30.99 -23.19
C PRO A 566 -5.76 30.85 -24.58
N PHE A 567 -5.31 31.95 -25.17
CA PHE A 567 -4.85 31.97 -26.55
C PHE A 567 -3.43 31.43 -26.69
N GLN A 568 -3.08 31.05 -27.92
CA GLN A 568 -1.76 30.56 -28.30
C GLN A 568 -0.72 31.62 -27.98
N ASN A 569 0.33 31.24 -27.25
CA ASN A 569 1.28 32.20 -26.73
C ASN A 569 2.72 31.71 -26.69
N ILE A 570 3.64 32.67 -26.66
CA ILE A 570 5.03 32.43 -26.29
C ILE A 570 5.53 33.54 -25.37
N GLU A 571 6.39 33.18 -24.43
CA GLU A 571 7.09 34.14 -23.58
C GLU A 571 8.42 34.53 -24.23
N PHE A 572 8.84 35.78 -24.06
CA PHE A 572 10.10 36.25 -24.62
C PHE A 572 10.81 37.31 -23.78
N TYR A 573 12.13 37.37 -23.92
CA TYR A 573 12.95 38.51 -23.52
C TYR A 573 13.39 39.30 -24.74
N TYR A 574 13.31 40.62 -24.65
CA TYR A 574 13.87 41.51 -25.68
C TYR A 574 15.28 41.95 -25.26
N ILE A 575 16.29 41.60 -26.05
CA ILE A 575 17.69 41.93 -25.77
C ILE A 575 18.11 43.08 -26.67
N ASP A 576 18.38 44.24 -26.07
CA ASP A 576 19.00 45.38 -26.77
C ASP A 576 20.53 45.26 -26.68
N LYS A 577 21.25 45.50 -27.78
CA LYS A 577 22.73 45.42 -27.82
C LYS A 577 23.39 46.49 -26.94
N GLU A 578 22.66 47.51 -26.49
CA GLU A 578 23.17 48.58 -25.61
C GLU A 578 23.32 48.17 -24.12
N MET A 579 22.97 46.94 -23.72
CA MET A 579 23.02 46.48 -22.33
C MET A 579 24.16 45.48 -21.99
N PHE A 580 25.26 45.48 -22.76
CA PHE A 580 26.51 44.79 -22.38
C PHE A 580 27.65 45.75 -22.07
#